data_AF-A0A946TPR1-F1
#
_entry.id   AF-A0A946TPR1-F1
#
_cell.length_a   1.000
_cell.length_b   1.000
_cell.length_c   1.000
_cell.angle_alpha   90.00
_cell.angle_beta   90.00
_cell.angle_gamma   90.00
#
_symmetry.space_group_name_H-M   'P 1'
#
loop_
_entity.id
_entity.type
_entity.pdbx_description
1 polymer ?
#
loop_
_entity_poly.entity_id
_entity_poly.type
_entity_poly.pdbx_seq_one_letter_code
_entity_poly.pdbx_strand_id
1 'polypeptide(L)' 'MPKDFKAIDAHHHIWRLADLAWLNGPTQPRIFGDYDAIRRDYDVKEFISDVQPEGVVGSVYIQVNWPAGKEIDEVR' A
#
# COMPACT_ATOMS: atom_id res chain seq x y z
N MET A 1 -10.01 -9.32 19.38
CA MET A 1 -8.62 -9.34 19.88
C MET A 1 -8.58 -8.72 21.28
N PRO A 2 -7.69 -9.15 22.19
CA PRO A 2 -7.48 -8.45 23.46
C PRO A 2 -7.08 -6.99 23.21
N LYS A 3 -7.55 -6.07 24.07
CA LYS A 3 -7.34 -4.60 23.93
C LYS A 3 -5.87 -4.15 23.98
N ASP A 4 -4.95 -5.02 24.37
CA ASP A 4 -3.52 -4.68 24.56
C ASP A 4 -2.59 -5.38 23.56
N PHE A 5 -3.13 -5.97 22.49
CA PHE A 5 -2.31 -6.56 21.44
C PHE A 5 -1.56 -5.48 20.65
N LYS A 6 -0.24 -5.62 20.54
CA LYS A 6 0.61 -4.76 19.72
C LYS A 6 1.27 -5.59 18.64
N ALA A 7 1.05 -5.20 17.39
CA ALA A 7 1.64 -5.84 16.22
C ALA A 7 2.55 -4.90 15.44
N ILE A 8 3.54 -5.48 14.79
CA ILE A 8 4.24 -4.85 13.67
C ILE A 8 3.70 -5.49 12.40
N ASP A 9 3.15 -4.68 11.50
CA ASP A 9 2.82 -5.14 10.16
C ASP A 9 4.11 -5.30 9.36
N ALA A 10 4.49 -6.55 9.09
CA ALA A 10 5.74 -6.86 8.42
C ALA A 10 5.75 -6.49 6.93
N HIS A 11 4.62 -6.11 6.33
CA HIS A 11 4.53 -5.82 4.90
C HIS A 11 3.31 -4.94 4.59
N HIS A 12 3.55 -3.65 4.33
CA HIS A 12 2.52 -2.78 3.77
C HIS A 12 2.98 -2.10 2.47
N HIS A 13 2.00 -1.67 1.69
CA HIS A 13 2.16 -0.85 0.48
C HIS A 13 1.32 0.41 0.63
N ILE A 14 1.85 1.52 0.13
CA ILE A 14 1.13 2.78 -0.12
C ILE A 14 1.51 3.27 -1.50
N TRP A 15 0.66 4.06 -2.14
CA TRP A 15 0.94 4.55 -3.48
C TRP A 15 0.14 5.80 -3.86
N ARG A 16 0.68 6.51 -4.85
CA ARG A 16 -0.09 7.42 -5.70
C ARG A 16 -0.34 6.75 -7.04
N LEU A 17 -1.58 6.78 -7.51
CA LEU A 17 -1.97 6.15 -8.77
C LEU A 17 -1.14 6.70 -9.93
N ALA A 18 -0.87 8.00 -9.95
CA ALA A 18 -0.10 8.66 -11.00
C ALA A 18 1.32 8.08 -11.18
N ASP A 19 1.90 7.51 -10.13
CA ASP A 19 3.27 7.00 -10.13
C ASP A 19 3.35 5.51 -10.54
N LEU A 20 2.20 4.81 -10.63
CA LEU A 20 2.11 3.38 -10.92
C LEU A 20 1.63 3.10 -12.33
N ALA A 21 2.55 2.96 -13.28
CA ALA A 21 2.23 2.67 -14.68
C ALA A 21 1.37 1.40 -14.86
N TRP A 22 1.58 0.38 -14.01
CA TRP A 22 0.84 -0.88 -14.08
C TRP A 22 -0.62 -0.75 -13.58
N LEU A 23 -0.92 0.24 -12.74
CA LEU A 23 -2.21 0.47 -12.10
C LEU A 23 -3.01 1.62 -12.77
N ASN A 24 -2.30 2.62 -13.27
CA ASN A 24 -2.84 3.80 -13.98
C ASN A 24 -3.24 3.52 -15.44
N GLY A 25 -3.01 2.29 -15.92
CA GLY A 25 -3.46 1.84 -17.24
C GLY A 25 -4.92 1.35 -17.24
N PRO A 26 -5.44 0.92 -18.41
CA PRO A 26 -6.71 0.21 -18.49
C PRO A 26 -6.65 -1.12 -17.73
N THR A 27 -7.76 -1.53 -17.12
CA THR A 27 -7.88 -2.80 -16.40
C THR A 27 -7.49 -3.97 -17.30
N GLN A 28 -6.60 -4.84 -16.81
CA GLN A 28 -6.12 -6.02 -17.50
C GLN A 28 -6.46 -7.27 -16.68
N PRO A 29 -6.61 -8.45 -17.30
CA PRO A 29 -6.63 -9.70 -16.54
C PRO A 29 -5.34 -9.86 -15.73
N ARG A 30 -5.48 -10.16 -14.43
CA ARG A 30 -4.38 -10.40 -13.50
C ARG A 30 -4.68 -11.63 -12.64
N ILE A 31 -3.62 -12.27 -12.14
CA ILE A 31 -3.71 -13.48 -11.30
C ILE A 31 -4.49 -13.25 -10.00
N PHE A 32 -4.61 -12.00 -9.56
CA PHE A 32 -5.30 -11.59 -8.35
C PHE A 32 -6.74 -11.10 -8.59
N GLY A 33 -7.27 -11.25 -9.81
CA GLY A 33 -8.66 -10.90 -10.13
C GLY A 33 -8.87 -9.40 -10.38
N ASP A 34 -10.10 -8.94 -10.16
CA ASP A 34 -10.49 -7.54 -10.31
C ASP A 34 -9.78 -6.67 -9.25
N TYR A 35 -9.21 -5.57 -9.71
CA TYR A 35 -8.44 -4.63 -8.89
C TYR A 35 -8.92 -3.18 -9.08
N ASP A 36 -10.09 -2.96 -9.68
CA ASP A 36 -10.61 -1.60 -9.89
C ASP A 36 -10.78 -0.82 -8.58
N ALA A 37 -11.09 -1.51 -7.48
CA ALA A 37 -11.21 -0.90 -6.15
C ALA A 37 -9.92 -0.24 -5.64
N ILE A 38 -8.75 -0.70 -6.08
CA ILE A 38 -7.45 -0.16 -5.68
C ILE A 38 -6.88 0.85 -6.67
N ARG A 39 -7.56 1.12 -7.80
CA ARG A 39 -7.14 2.10 -8.83
C ARG A 39 -7.44 3.54 -8.39
N ARG A 40 -6.86 3.93 -7.26
CA ARG A 40 -6.93 5.23 -6.61
C ARG A 40 -5.65 5.43 -5.79
N ASP A 41 -5.45 6.61 -5.23
CA ASP A 41 -4.39 6.81 -4.24
C ASP A 41 -4.72 6.02 -2.96
N TYR A 42 -3.68 5.49 -2.32
CA TYR A 42 -3.72 4.91 -0.98
C TYR A 42 -2.52 5.46 -0.21
N ASP A 43 -2.75 6.52 0.55
CA ASP A 43 -1.68 7.27 1.21
C ASP A 43 -1.40 6.75 2.63
N VAL A 44 -0.29 7.23 3.22
CA VAL A 44 0.14 6.84 4.56
C VAL A 44 -0.89 7.19 5.65
N LYS A 45 -1.70 8.24 5.47
CA LYS A 45 -2.71 8.64 6.47
C LYS A 45 -3.87 7.68 6.46
N GLU A 46 -4.31 7.26 5.27
CA GLU A 46 -5.33 6.23 5.12
C GLU A 46 -4.85 4.91 5.72
N PHE A 47 -3.64 4.46 5.36
CA PHE A 47 -3.03 3.27 5.95
C PHE A 47 -3.02 3.29 7.49
N ILE A 48 -2.54 4.38 8.10
CA ILE A 48 -2.53 4.52 9.56
C ILE A 48 -3.94 4.41 10.14
N SER A 49 -4.92 5.06 9.52
CA SER A 49 -6.33 5.02 9.96
C SER A 49 -6.92 3.62 9.90
N ASP A 50 -6.53 2.82 8.91
CA ASP A 50 -7.02 1.45 8.73
C ASP A 50 -6.42 0.49 9.76
N VAL A 51 -5.13 0.61 10.06
CA VAL A 51 -4.40 -0.39 10.85
C VAL A 51 -4.35 -0.09 12.36
N GLN A 52 -4.47 1.18 12.76
CA GLN A 52 -4.41 1.57 14.16
C GLN A 52 -5.53 0.92 15.02
N PRO A 53 -6.79 0.81 14.56
CA PRO A 53 -7.86 0.09 15.27
C PRO A 53 -7.55 -1.41 15.49
N GLU A 54 -6.71 -2.00 14.64
CA GLU A 54 -6.30 -3.41 14.71
C GLU A 54 -5.11 -3.66 15.65
N GLY A 55 -4.55 -2.61 16.28
CA GLY A 55 -3.43 -2.71 17.21
C GLY A 55 -2.03 -2.72 16.56
N VAL A 56 -1.93 -2.29 15.30
CA VAL A 56 -0.64 -2.11 14.61
C VAL A 56 0.05 -0.86 15.18
N VAL A 57 1.27 -1.05 15.69
CA VAL A 57 2.09 0.02 16.31
C VAL A 57 3.32 0.41 15.49
N GLY A 58 3.54 -0.27 14.37
CA GLY A 58 4.59 0.00 13.41
C GLY A 58 4.47 -0.91 12.21
N SER A 59 5.12 -0.56 11.11
CA SER A 59 5.05 -1.33 9.89
C SER A 59 6.33 -1.25 9.06
N VAL A 60 6.53 -2.24 8.19
CA VAL A 60 7.60 -2.27 7.19
C VAL A 60 6.99 -1.95 5.83
N TYR A 61 7.45 -0.87 5.23
CA TYR A 61 7.04 -0.43 3.91
C TYR A 61 7.79 -1.23 2.84
N ILE A 62 7.06 -1.69 1.81
CA ILE A 62 7.60 -2.40 0.65
C ILE A 62 7.15 -1.69 -0.63
N GLN A 63 8.05 -1.50 -1.59
CA GLN A 63 7.72 -0.90 -2.88
C GLN A 63 6.71 -1.72 -3.67
N VAL A 64 5.81 -1.04 -4.39
CA VAL A 64 4.66 -1.65 -5.09
C VAL A 64 4.87 -1.68 -6.62
N ASN A 65 6.01 -2.23 -7.01
CA ASN A 65 6.54 -2.22 -8.38
C ASN A 65 6.65 -0.81 -8.94
N TRP A 66 7.36 0.03 -8.20
CA TRP A 66 7.67 1.37 -8.66
C TRP A 66 8.55 1.36 -9.91
N PRO A 67 8.52 2.45 -10.71
CA PRO A 67 9.33 2.52 -11.91
C PRO A 67 10.80 2.26 -11.58
N ALA A 68 11.42 1.33 -12.32
CA ALA A 68 12.81 0.96 -12.10
C ALA A 68 13.72 2.20 -12.15
N GLY A 69 14.59 2.34 -11.16
CA GLY A 69 15.48 3.50 -10.98
C GLY A 69 14.84 4.70 -10.28
N LYS A 70 13.59 4.62 -9.82
CA LYS A 70 12.91 5.65 -9.01
C LYS A 70 12.57 5.20 -7.59
N GLU A 71 13.02 4.03 -7.15
CA GLU A 71 12.64 3.38 -5.89
C GLU A 71 12.89 4.28 -4.65
N ILE A 72 13.90 5.15 -4.71
CA ILE A 72 14.28 6.05 -3.62
C ILE A 72 13.41 7.32 -3.56
N ASP A 73 12.72 7.70 -4.64
CA ASP A 73 11.84 8.88 -4.62
C ASP A 73 10.57 8.66 -3.77
N GLU A 74 10.34 7.43 -3.27
CA GLU A 74 9.09 6.98 -2.59
C GLU A 74 9.09 7.32 -1.13
N VAL A 75 10.31 7.33 -0.58
CA VAL A 75 10.57 7.48 0.84
C VAL A 75 10.95 8.92 1.20
N ARG A 76 10.72 9.88 0.29
CA ARG A 76 10.95 11.31 0.50
C ARG A 76 9.75 12.03 1.05
#